data_AF-A0A1H3Y241-F1
#
_entry.id   AF-A0A1H3Y241-F1
#
_cell.length_a   1.000
_cell.length_b   1.000
_cell.length_c   1.000
_cell.angle_alpha   90.00
_cell.angle_beta   90.00
_cell.angle_gamma   90.00
#
_symmetry.space_group_name_H-M   'P 1'
#
loop_
_entity.id
_entity.type
_entity.pdbx_description
1 polymer ?
#
loop_
_entity_poly.entity_id
_entity_poly.type
_entity_poly.pdbx_seq_one_letter_code
_entity_poly.pdbx_strand_id
1 'polypeptide(L)'
;MIYVGIDVAKDKHDCCILDDEGRKLYPIFTITNDKVGFDELFSRIEDVTTDKTEIKVGLEATDHYSNNLLASFVDKGFPTIVINPLHTNLFRKSLSLRKTKTDKIDSNTIAMMLMTDMAPSPTRTYHTITKS
;
A
#
# COMPACT_ATOMS: atom_id res chain seq x y z
N MET A 1 14.78 -3.07 4.46
CA MET A 1 13.33 -2.78 4.53
C MET A 1 12.78 -2.38 3.17
N ILE A 2 11.64 -2.92 2.79
CA ILE A 2 10.91 -2.69 1.54
C ILE A 2 9.55 -2.05 1.87
N TYR A 3 9.20 -0.98 1.15
CA TYR A 3 7.96 -0.24 1.37
C TYR A 3 7.07 -0.36 0.14
N VAL A 4 5.86 -0.86 0.34
CA VAL A 4 4.85 -1.04 -0.71
C VAL A 4 3.70 -0.08 -0.47
N GLY A 5 3.52 0.89 -1.36
CA GLY A 5 2.39 1.82 -1.32
C GLY A 5 1.37 1.50 -2.40
N ILE A 6 0.10 1.44 -2.01
CA ILE A 6 -1.00 1.03 -2.88
C ILE A 6 -2.12 2.06 -2.82
N ASP A 7 -2.40 2.69 -3.95
CA ASP A 7 -3.60 3.51 -4.14
C ASP A 7 -4.73 2.63 -4.69
N VAL A 8 -5.79 2.49 -3.90
CA VAL A 8 -6.89 1.55 -4.16
C VAL A 8 -8.02 2.29 -4.88
N ALA A 9 -8.34 1.85 -6.10
CA ALA A 9 -9.59 2.20 -6.79
C ALA A 9 -10.47 0.97 -7.02
N LYS A 10 -11.70 1.21 -7.49
CA LYS A 10 -12.72 0.17 -7.70
C LYS A 10 -12.24 -0.99 -8.58
N ASP A 11 -11.71 -0.68 -9.76
CA ASP A 11 -11.40 -1.69 -10.79
C ASP A 11 -9.90 -2.03 -10.85
N LYS A 12 -9.05 -1.18 -10.28
CA LYS A 12 -7.59 -1.27 -10.39
C LYS A 12 -6.87 -0.62 -9.21
N HIS A 13 -5.63 -0.99 -8.98
CA HIS A 13 -4.78 -0.41 -7.94
C HIS A 13 -3.43 0.01 -8.52
N ASP A 14 -2.99 1.22 -8.19
CA ASP A 14 -1.65 1.68 -8.54
C ASP A 14 -0.68 1.34 -7.41
N CYS A 15 0.45 0.74 -7.75
CA CYS A 15 1.40 0.16 -6.82
C CYS A 15 2.81 0.77 -6.99
N CYS A 16 3.45 1.06 -5.86
CA CYS A 16 4.83 1.51 -5.81
C CYS A 16 5.61 0.66 -4.80
N ILE A 17 6.82 0.23 -5.18
CA ILE A 17 7.73 -0.55 -4.34
C ILE A 17 9.04 0.22 -4.22
N LEU A 18 9.41 0.56 -2.98
CA LEU A 18 10.64 1.29 -2.65
C LEU A 18 11.57 0.45 -1.76
N ASP A 19 12.87 0.67 -1.92
CA ASP A 19 13.87 0.24 -0.93
C ASP A 19 14.02 1.25 0.22
N ASP A 20 14.97 0.99 1.11
CA ASP A 20 15.29 1.82 2.28
C ASP A 20 16.03 3.12 1.96
N GLU A 21 16.48 3.30 0.72
CA GLU A 21 16.98 4.56 0.18
C GLU A 21 15.88 5.38 -0.52
N GLY A 22 14.65 4.86 -0.58
CA GLY A 22 13.52 5.48 -1.29
C GLY A 22 13.61 5.36 -2.81
N ARG A 23 14.46 4.46 -3.33
CA ARG A 23 14.57 4.18 -4.76
C ARG A 23 13.47 3.22 -5.18
N LYS A 24 12.92 3.47 -6.36
CA LYS A 24 11.90 2.61 -6.97
C LYS A 24 12.54 1.32 -7.47
N LEU A 25 12.08 0.19 -6.95
CA LEU A 25 12.52 -1.14 -7.41
C LEU A 25 11.83 -1.57 -8.71
N TYR A 26 10.66 -0.97 -8.99
CA TYR A 26 9.94 -1.11 -10.25
C TYR A 26 9.39 0.24 -10.72
N PRO A 27 9.18 0.45 -12.03
CA PRO A 27 8.27 1.47 -12.50
C PRO A 27 6.90 1.30 -11.85
N ILE A 28 6.25 2.40 -11.48
CA ILE A 28 4.88 2.37 -10.92
C ILE A 28 3.99 1.61 -11.89
N PHE A 29 3.29 0.61 -11.35
CA PHE A 29 2.50 -0.34 -12.13
C PHE A 29 1.08 -0.40 -11.57
N THR A 30 0.18 -0.93 -12.39
CA THR A 30 -1.24 -1.01 -12.10
C THR A 30 -1.67 -2.46 -12.16
N ILE A 31 -2.41 -2.92 -11.16
CA ILE A 31 -3.01 -4.25 -11.11
C ILE A 31 -4.54 -4.15 -11.16
N THR A 32 -5.22 -5.20 -11.58
CA THR A 32 -6.68 -5.33 -11.49
C THR A 32 -7.12 -5.62 -10.06
N ASN A 33 -8.34 -5.20 -9.69
CA ASN A 33 -8.95 -5.54 -8.39
C ASN A 33 -9.55 -6.96 -8.42
N ASP A 34 -8.70 -7.95 -8.69
CA ASP A 34 -9.04 -9.36 -8.71
C ASP A 34 -7.83 -10.23 -8.34
N LYS A 35 -8.05 -11.55 -8.26
CA LYS A 35 -7.01 -12.50 -7.88
C LYS A 35 -5.78 -12.42 -8.80
N VAL A 36 -5.97 -12.20 -10.11
CA VAL A 36 -4.88 -12.16 -11.08
C VAL A 36 -3.97 -10.96 -10.79
N GLY A 37 -4.57 -9.78 -10.58
CA GLY A 37 -3.83 -8.58 -10.21
C GLY A 37 -3.12 -8.72 -8.86
N PHE A 38 -3.77 -9.36 -7.89
CA PHE A 38 -3.15 -9.59 -6.58
C PHE A 38 -1.96 -10.54 -6.66
N ASP A 39 -2.08 -11.64 -7.41
CA ASP A 39 -0.99 -12.58 -7.63
C ASP A 39 0.21 -11.91 -8.33
N GLU A 40 -0.05 -11.01 -9.30
CA GLU A 40 1.00 -10.20 -9.92
C GLU A 40 1.72 -9.30 -8.89
N LEU A 41 0.98 -8.63 -8.02
CA LEU A 41 1.56 -7.80 -6.97
C LEU A 41 2.41 -8.62 -6.00
N PHE A 42 1.90 -9.76 -5.53
CA PHE A 42 2.66 -10.63 -4.63
C PHE A 42 3.94 -11.15 -5.27
N SER A 43 3.88 -11.58 -6.54
CA SER A 43 5.07 -12.02 -7.28
C SER A 43 6.15 -10.93 -7.31
N ARG A 44 5.78 -9.69 -7.62
CA ARG A 44 6.74 -8.56 -7.68
C ARG A 44 7.32 -8.20 -6.31
N ILE A 45 6.55 -8.37 -5.23
CA ILE A 45 7.05 -8.15 -3.87
C ILE A 45 8.04 -9.27 -3.51
N GLU A 46 7.69 -10.52 -3.80
CA GLU A 46 8.49 -11.72 -3.50
C GLU A 46 9.78 -11.80 -4.34
N ASP A 47 9.78 -11.22 -5.55
CA ASP A 47 10.98 -11.04 -6.39
C ASP A 47 12.04 -10.17 -5.70
N VAL A 48 11.62 -9.23 -4.85
CA VAL A 48 12.53 -8.36 -4.08
C VAL A 48 12.99 -9.06 -2.81
N THR A 49 12.04 -9.61 -2.04
CA THR A 49 12.33 -10.36 -0.82
C THR A 49 11.16 -11.25 -0.43
N THR A 50 11.47 -12.43 0.09
CA THR A 50 10.48 -13.35 0.66
C THR A 50 10.35 -13.21 2.18
N ASP A 51 11.25 -12.45 2.82
CA ASP A 51 11.18 -12.16 4.24
C ASP A 51 10.16 -11.07 4.52
N LYS A 52 8.98 -11.48 5.01
CA LYS A 52 7.86 -10.58 5.33
C LYS A 52 8.18 -9.58 6.45
N THR A 53 9.18 -9.85 7.28
CA THR A 53 9.60 -8.92 8.34
C THR A 53 10.32 -7.71 7.78
N GLU A 54 10.87 -7.82 6.57
CA GLU A 54 11.49 -6.74 5.81
C GLU A 54 10.50 -5.99 4.92
N ILE A 55 9.19 -6.18 5.08
CA ILE A 55 8.16 -5.57 4.22
C ILE A 55 7.16 -4.77 5.06
N LYS A 56 6.88 -3.54 4.65
CA LYS A 56 5.74 -2.75 5.12
C LYS A 56 4.82 -2.40 3.95
N VAL A 57 3.55 -2.75 4.06
CA VAL A 57 2.52 -2.44 3.05
C VAL A 57 1.56 -1.38 3.58
N GLY A 58 1.31 -0.34 2.79
CA GLY A 58 0.33 0.69 3.07
C GLY A 58 -0.70 0.77 1.95
N LEU A 59 -1.99 0.75 2.33
CA LEU A 59 -3.11 0.92 1.41
C LEU A 59 -3.89 2.16 1.78
N GLU A 60 -4.18 3.04 0.81
CA GLU A 60 -5.14 4.12 1.03
C GLU A 60 -6.58 3.56 1.03
N ALA A 61 -7.33 3.87 2.08
CA ALA A 61 -8.71 3.40 2.23
C ALA A 61 -9.67 4.14 1.28
N THR A 62 -10.07 3.47 0.20
CA THR A 62 -11.13 3.95 -0.69
C THR A 62 -12.34 3.03 -0.59
N ASP A 63 -13.25 3.33 0.35
CA ASP A 63 -14.50 2.57 0.56
C ASP A 63 -14.22 1.04 0.73
N HIS A 64 -15.21 0.20 0.44
CA HIS A 64 -15.12 -1.27 0.51
C HIS A 64 -14.25 -1.92 -0.56
N TYR A 65 -13.70 -1.16 -1.53
CA TYR A 65 -12.88 -1.72 -2.62
C TYR A 65 -11.54 -2.28 -2.15
N SER A 66 -11.05 -1.81 -1.00
CA SER A 66 -9.81 -2.27 -0.38
C SER A 66 -9.93 -3.64 0.32
N ASN A 67 -11.15 -4.11 0.60
CA ASN A 67 -11.37 -5.27 1.48
C ASN A 67 -10.78 -6.57 0.91
N ASN A 68 -10.96 -6.84 -0.39
CA ASN A 68 -10.47 -8.07 -1.01
C ASN A 68 -8.94 -8.11 -1.02
N LEU A 69 -8.31 -6.99 -1.33
CA LEU A 69 -6.86 -6.86 -1.34
C LEU A 69 -6.29 -6.96 0.08
N LEU A 70 -6.91 -6.27 1.05
CA LEU A 70 -6.52 -6.32 2.46
C LEU A 70 -6.63 -7.75 3.01
N ALA A 71 -7.74 -8.44 2.76
CA ALA A 71 -7.91 -9.84 3.15
C ALA A 71 -6.81 -10.73 2.55
N SER A 72 -6.48 -10.52 1.26
CA SER A 72 -5.42 -11.28 0.59
C SER A 72 -4.04 -11.04 1.22
N PHE A 73 -3.72 -9.82 1.62
CA PHE A 73 -2.47 -9.50 2.34
C PHE A 73 -2.43 -10.16 3.73
N VAL A 74 -3.54 -10.11 4.47
CA VAL A 74 -3.67 -10.73 5.79
C VAL A 74 -3.52 -12.25 5.71
N ASP A 75 -4.21 -12.89 4.76
CA ASP A 75 -4.16 -14.35 4.55
C ASP A 75 -2.73 -14.81 4.19
N LYS A 76 -1.99 -13.98 3.45
CA LYS A 76 -0.58 -14.23 3.13
C LYS A 76 0.39 -13.77 4.23
N GLY A 77 -0.07 -13.13 5.30
CA GLY A 77 0.75 -12.75 6.45
C GLY A 77 1.68 -11.56 6.22
N PHE A 78 1.36 -10.66 5.29
CA PHE A 78 2.12 -9.42 5.11
C PHE A 78 1.77 -8.39 6.19
N PRO A 79 2.76 -7.66 6.74
CA PRO A 79 2.51 -6.51 7.60
C PRO A 79 1.85 -5.39 6.81
N THR A 80 0.57 -5.15 7.08
CA THR A 80 -0.26 -4.25 6.27
C THR A 80 -0.97 -3.22 7.13
N ILE A 81 -0.92 -1.96 6.71
CA ILE A 81 -1.64 -0.86 7.33
C ILE A 81 -2.61 -0.21 6.34
N VAL A 82 -3.76 0.21 6.86
CA VAL A 82 -4.74 0.99 6.12
C VAL A 82 -4.57 2.45 6.50
N ILE A 83 -4.36 3.30 5.49
CA ILE A 83 -4.10 4.73 5.64
C ILE A 83 -5.36 5.49 5.25
N ASN A 84 -5.74 6.45 6.10
CA ASN A 84 -6.84 7.36 5.80
C ASN A 84 -6.42 8.32 4.66
N PRO A 85 -7.24 8.51 3.60
CA PRO A 85 -6.97 9.46 2.51
C PRO A 85 -6.67 10.90 2.98
N LEU A 86 -7.13 11.29 4.17
CA LEU A 86 -6.79 12.58 4.75
C LEU A 86 -5.28 12.68 5.05
N HIS A 87 -4.67 11.61 5.57
CA HIS A 87 -3.27 11.59 5.97
C HIS A 87 -2.34 11.65 4.77
N THR A 88 -2.62 10.87 3.73
CA THR A 88 -1.89 10.91 2.45
C THR A 88 -2.02 12.28 1.79
N ASN A 89 -3.21 12.92 1.83
CA ASN A 89 -3.42 14.26 1.29
C ASN A 89 -2.59 15.33 2.03
N LEU A 90 -2.53 15.26 3.36
CA LEU A 90 -1.72 16.17 4.17
C LEU A 90 -0.22 15.97 3.91
N PHE A 91 0.24 14.72 3.85
CA PHE A 91 1.64 14.40 3.55
C PHE A 91 2.04 14.83 2.12
N ARG A 92 1.17 14.62 1.13
CA ARG A 92 1.40 15.11 -0.24
C ARG A 92 1.60 16.62 -0.28
N LYS A 93 0.80 17.37 0.49
CA LYS A 93 0.91 18.84 0.60
C LYS A 93 2.20 19.29 1.30
N SER A 94 2.74 18.51 2.24
CA SER A 94 4.03 18.83 2.85
C SER A 94 5.21 18.59 1.90
N LEU A 95 5.08 17.66 0.95
CA LEU A 95 6.12 17.41 -0.07
C LEU A 95 6.12 18.44 -1.21
N SER A 96 4.96 18.97 -1.60
CA SER A 96 4.86 19.95 -2.68
C SER A 96 3.57 20.77 -2.61
N LEU A 97 3.69 22.08 -2.86
CA LEU A 97 2.54 23.00 -2.97
C LEU A 97 1.82 22.91 -4.33
N ARG A 98 2.37 22.19 -5.33
CA ARG A 98 1.72 22.01 -6.64
C ARG A 98 0.66 20.91 -6.59
N LYS A 99 -0.57 21.24 -6.99
CA LYS A 99 -1.65 20.27 -7.24
C LYS A 99 -1.48 19.61 -8.62
N THR A 100 -0.56 18.66 -8.75
CA THR A 100 -0.63 17.69 -9.86
C THR A 100 -1.17 16.40 -9.30
N LYS A 101 -2.49 16.20 -9.43
CA LYS A 101 -3.14 14.92 -9.14
C LYS A 101 -2.87 14.02 -10.35
N THR A 102 -2.01 13.04 -10.20
CA THR A 102 -1.97 11.90 -11.12
C THR A 102 -2.08 10.66 -10.26
N ASP A 103 -2.97 9.75 -10.61
CA ASP A 103 -3.32 8.58 -9.79
C ASP A 103 -2.05 7.76 -9.43
N LYS A 104 -1.05 7.74 -10.32
CA LYS A 104 0.25 7.11 -10.08
C LYS A 104 1.10 7.76 -8.99
N ILE A 105 0.98 9.06 -8.72
CA ILE A 105 1.77 9.75 -7.69
C ILE A 105 1.34 9.34 -6.27
N ASP A 106 0.08 8.93 -6.11
CA ASP A 106 -0.48 8.67 -4.79
C ASP A 106 0.10 7.38 -4.17
N SER A 107 0.29 6.31 -4.95
CA SER A 107 1.00 5.08 -4.51
C SER A 107 2.44 5.32 -4.02
N ASN A 108 3.20 6.18 -4.72
CA ASN A 108 4.55 6.57 -4.30
C ASN A 108 4.51 7.39 -3.00
N THR A 109 3.53 8.27 -2.87
CA THR A 109 3.35 9.10 -1.67
C THR A 109 3.07 8.24 -0.45
N ILE A 110 2.25 7.19 -0.61
CA ILE A 110 1.96 6.19 0.42
C ILE A 110 3.24 5.45 0.82
N ALA A 111 4.03 4.95 -0.14
CA ALA A 111 5.29 4.26 0.16
C ALA A 111 6.29 5.15 0.92
N MET A 112 6.43 6.42 0.52
CA MET A 112 7.27 7.40 1.22
C MET A 112 6.76 7.71 2.63
N MET A 113 5.44 7.70 2.85
CA MET A 113 4.84 7.90 4.16
C MET A 113 5.17 6.75 5.12
N LEU A 114 5.20 5.50 4.62
CA LEU A 114 5.65 4.33 5.38
C LEU A 114 7.12 4.41 5.75
N MET A 115 7.96 4.84 4.80
CA MET A 115 9.41 4.98 4.98
C MET A 115 9.77 6.01 6.05
N THR A 116 9.01 7.10 6.13
CA THR A 116 9.25 8.20 7.09
C THR A 116 8.62 7.96 8.46
N ASP A 117 8.00 6.78 8.68
CA ASP A 117 7.26 6.41 9.90
C ASP A 117 6.17 7.43 10.29
N MET A 118 5.71 8.23 9.31
CA MET A 118 4.60 9.16 9.48
C MET A 118 3.24 8.49 9.31
N ALA A 119 3.23 7.25 8.82
CA ALA A 119 2.03 6.47 8.75
C ALA A 119 1.48 6.21 10.17
N PRO A 120 0.16 6.31 10.38
CA PRO A 120 -0.42 6.06 11.69
C PRO A 120 -0.06 4.65 12.14
N SER A 121 0.20 4.49 13.45
CA SER A 121 0.34 3.17 14.07
C SER A 121 -0.83 2.30 13.62
N PRO A 122 -0.61 1.01 13.28
CA PRO A 122 -1.68 0.15 12.80
C PRO A 122 -2.88 0.30 13.73
N THR A 123 -3.96 0.87 13.20
CA THR A 123 -5.21 0.90 13.97
C THR A 123 -5.52 -0.56 14.19
N ARG A 124 -5.60 -1.00 15.45
CA ARG A 124 -6.17 -2.31 15.79
C ARG A 124 -7.66 -2.25 15.43
N THR A 125 -7.98 -2.27 14.15
CA THR A 125 -9.36 -2.44 13.68
C THR A 125 -9.73 -3.87 14.00
N TYR A 126 -10.62 -4.00 14.98
CA TYR A 126 -11.19 -5.22 15.56
C TYR A 126 -11.31 -6.37 14.56
N HIS A 127 -10.39 -7.33 14.64
CA HIS A 127 -10.69 -8.71 14.27
C HIS A 127 -11.08 -9.46 15.54
N THR A 128 -12.29 -9.17 16.02
CA THR A 128 -13.03 -10.14 16.83
C THR A 128 -14.14 -10.70 15.94
N ILE A 129 -13.75 -11.43 14.89
CA ILE A 129 -14.64 -12.47 14.38
C ILE A 129 -14.36 -13.68 15.28
N THR A 130 -15.19 -13.79 16.30
CA THR A 130 -15.38 -15.02 17.06
C THR A 130 -15.51 -16.18 16.10
N LYS A 131 -14.59 -17.13 16.20
CA LYS A 131 -14.86 -18.52 15.81
C LYS A 131 -16.08 -18.97 16.61
N SER A 132 -17.13 -19.38 15.92
CA SER A 132 -18.18 -20.28 16.40
C SER A 132 -18.21 -21.48 15.48
#